data_AF-A0A356MMG0-F1
#
_entry.id   AF-A0A356MMG0-F1
#
_cell.length_a   1.000
_cell.length_b   1.000
_cell.length_c   1.000
_cell.angle_alpha   90.00
_cell.angle_beta   90.00
_cell.angle_gamma   90.00
#
_symmetry.space_group_name_H-M   'P 1'
#
loop_
_entity.id
_entity.type
_entity.pdbx_description
1 polymer ?
#
loop_
_entity_poly.entity_id
_entity_poly.type
_entity_poly.pdbx_seq_one_letter_code
_entity_poly.pdbx_strand_id
1 'polypeptide(L)'
;ALVGGAVALLAMLYFRSQREGLTRTPTADTAEKMEEAQRPLGVLLGGCLLASLGLLYGSEWFVDGARRIAINNGVSDHVIGLTVVAFGTSVPELVASGIAAYKREPDLALGNLIGSNIFNIFLAAGISASIIPLPVDAQALEFDFWWMTGISLLVGVMMMHKGLIHRWKGALLLLIYLAYIGWIGGDIAAVG
;
A
#
# COMPACT_ATOMS: atom_id res chain seq x y z
N ALA A 1 22.98 -6.78 -2.36
CA ALA A 1 21.98 -7.66 -3.02
C ALA A 1 20.64 -6.96 -3.24
N LEU A 2 20.00 -6.40 -2.20
CA LEU A 2 18.71 -5.71 -2.29
C LEU A 2 18.72 -4.45 -3.17
N VAL A 3 19.71 -3.58 -3.02
CA VAL A 3 19.85 -2.35 -3.84
C VAL A 3 20.03 -2.69 -5.33
N GLY A 4 20.79 -3.74 -5.64
CA GLY A 4 20.95 -4.23 -7.02
C GLY A 4 19.63 -4.79 -7.60
N GLY A 5 18.83 -5.46 -6.78
CA GLY A 5 17.50 -5.94 -7.16
C GLY A 5 16.51 -4.80 -7.42
N ALA A 6 16.51 -3.76 -6.56
CA ALA A 6 15.66 -2.57 -6.75
C ALA A 6 16.00 -1.82 -8.03
N VAL A 7 17.29 -1.61 -8.32
CA VAL A 7 17.75 -0.95 -9.56
C VAL A 7 17.40 -1.78 -10.80
N ALA A 8 17.57 -3.10 -10.76
CA ALA A 8 17.21 -3.98 -11.86
C ALA A 8 15.68 -3.99 -12.11
N LEU A 9 14.87 -3.97 -11.05
CA LEU A 9 13.41 -3.96 -11.15
C LEU A 9 12.89 -2.62 -11.70
N LEU A 10 13.45 -1.49 -11.25
CA LEU A 10 13.16 -0.17 -11.80
C LEU A 10 13.55 -0.07 -13.28
N ALA A 11 14.73 -0.58 -13.67
CA ALA A 11 15.15 -0.63 -15.05
C ALA A 11 14.19 -1.50 -15.90
N MET A 12 13.82 -2.68 -15.41
CA MET A 12 12.91 -3.59 -16.11
C MET A 12 11.51 -2.98 -16.28
N LEU A 13 10.98 -2.32 -15.25
CA LEU A 13 9.70 -1.60 -15.32
C LEU A 13 9.77 -0.41 -16.29
N TYR A 14 10.87 0.33 -16.29
CA TYR A 14 11.10 1.42 -17.24
C TYR A 14 11.10 0.91 -18.70
N PHE A 15 11.85 -0.16 -18.98
CA PHE A 15 11.88 -0.77 -20.32
C PHE A 15 10.54 -1.39 -20.73
N ARG A 16 9.76 -1.90 -19.78
CA ARG A 16 8.43 -2.44 -20.05
C ARG A 16 7.39 -1.35 -20.29
N SER A 17 7.40 -0.28 -19.51
CA SER A 17 6.53 0.90 -19.69
C SER A 17 6.73 1.54 -21.07
N GLN A 18 7.99 1.66 -21.50
CA GLN A 18 8.34 2.11 -22.86
C GLN A 18 7.75 1.22 -23.96
N ARG A 19 7.56 -0.09 -23.72
CA ARG A 19 6.95 -1.01 -24.69
C ARG A 19 5.42 -0.92 -24.74
N GLU A 20 4.77 -0.54 -23.65
CA GLU A 20 3.30 -0.54 -23.53
C GLU A 20 2.66 0.82 -23.91
N GLY A 21 3.46 1.88 -24.08
CA GLY A 21 2.99 3.24 -24.43
C GLY A 21 2.42 3.45 -25.85
N LEU A 22 2.51 2.47 -26.77
CA LEU A 22 2.17 2.66 -28.18
C LEU A 22 0.72 2.29 -28.60
N THR A 23 -0.15 1.84 -27.70
CA THR A 23 -1.46 1.24 -28.07
C THR A 23 -2.71 1.84 -27.42
N ARG A 24 -2.62 2.99 -26.73
CA ARG A 24 -3.82 3.63 -26.17
C ARG A 24 -4.45 4.61 -27.16
N THR A 25 -5.60 4.23 -27.72
CA THR A 25 -6.50 5.15 -28.43
C THR A 25 -7.09 6.17 -27.43
N PRO A 26 -7.23 7.46 -27.80
CA PRO A 26 -7.76 8.47 -26.89
C PRO A 26 -9.23 8.18 -26.55
N THR A 27 -9.52 7.97 -25.28
CA THR A 27 -10.88 7.83 -24.73
C THR A 27 -11.36 9.16 -24.12
N ALA A 28 -12.64 9.26 -23.74
CA ALA A 28 -13.18 10.46 -23.09
C ALA A 28 -12.40 10.88 -21.82
N ASP A 29 -11.84 9.91 -21.09
CA ASP A 29 -10.93 10.12 -19.95
C ASP A 29 -9.64 10.86 -20.34
N THR A 30 -9.18 10.67 -21.59
CA THR A 30 -8.00 11.39 -22.11
C THR A 30 -8.30 12.86 -22.38
N ALA A 31 -9.54 13.20 -22.78
CA ALA A 31 -9.95 14.59 -23.03
C ALA A 31 -10.11 15.39 -21.73
N GLU A 32 -10.68 14.80 -20.69
CA GLU A 32 -10.79 15.42 -19.35
C GLU A 32 -9.40 15.64 -18.71
N LYS A 33 -8.50 14.65 -18.83
CA LYS A 33 -7.09 14.76 -18.41
C LYS A 33 -6.31 15.82 -19.19
N MET A 34 -6.63 16.03 -20.47
CA MET A 34 -6.03 17.10 -21.28
C MET A 34 -6.52 18.50 -20.89
N GLU A 35 -7.77 18.64 -20.44
CA GLU A 35 -8.31 19.89 -19.90
C GLU A 35 -7.71 20.22 -18.52
N GLU A 36 -7.51 19.23 -17.65
CA GLU A 36 -6.76 19.39 -16.40
C GLU A 36 -5.30 19.78 -16.66
N ALA A 37 -4.65 19.22 -17.69
CA ALA A 37 -3.28 19.53 -18.08
C ALA A 37 -3.11 20.96 -18.65
N GLN A 38 -4.20 21.63 -19.06
CA GLN A 38 -4.18 23.03 -19.48
C GLN A 38 -4.21 24.03 -18.31
N ARG A 39 -4.40 23.56 -17.06
CA ARG A 39 -4.32 24.42 -15.88
C ARG A 39 -2.90 24.97 -15.70
N PRO A 40 -2.75 26.20 -15.19
CA PRO A 40 -1.43 26.78 -14.96
C PRO A 40 -0.63 25.88 -14.00
N LEU A 41 0.63 25.62 -14.35
CA LEU A 41 1.51 24.70 -13.62
C LEU A 41 1.55 24.98 -12.11
N GLY A 42 1.49 26.25 -11.71
CA GLY A 42 1.46 26.65 -10.30
C GLY A 42 0.22 26.14 -9.53
N VAL A 43 -0.93 26.04 -10.19
CA VAL A 43 -2.16 25.50 -9.57
C VAL A 43 -2.06 23.98 -9.43
N LEU A 44 -1.49 23.30 -10.42
CA LEU A 44 -1.26 21.85 -10.35
C LEU A 44 -0.25 21.50 -9.24
N LEU A 45 0.89 22.19 -9.22
CA LEU A 45 1.91 21.99 -8.19
C LEU A 45 1.40 22.38 -6.79
N GLY A 46 0.70 23.51 -6.67
CA GLY A 46 0.10 23.95 -5.42
C GLY A 46 -0.95 22.98 -4.90
N GLY A 47 -1.80 22.46 -5.79
CA GLY A 47 -2.80 21.44 -5.46
C GLY A 47 -2.16 20.13 -5.00
N CYS A 48 -1.15 19.63 -5.73
CA CYS A 48 -0.41 18.43 -5.34
C CYS A 48 0.30 18.59 -3.99
N LEU A 49 0.92 19.75 -3.74
CA LEU A 49 1.61 20.02 -2.47
C LEU A 49 0.61 20.07 -1.30
N LEU A 50 -0.48 20.82 -1.44
CA LEU A 50 -1.53 20.91 -0.42
C LEU A 50 -2.14 19.54 -0.12
N ALA A 51 -2.45 18.76 -1.16
CA ALA A 51 -2.98 17.41 -1.00
C ALA A 51 -2.00 16.49 -0.28
N SER A 52 -0.71 16.52 -0.67
CA SER A 52 0.33 15.69 -0.06
C SER A 52 0.56 16.05 1.41
N LEU A 53 0.62 17.34 1.75
CA LEU A 53 0.76 17.79 3.14
C LEU A 53 -0.46 17.41 3.98
N GLY A 54 -1.67 17.59 3.44
CA GLY A 54 -2.89 17.19 4.13
C GLY A 54 -2.95 15.69 4.42
N LEU A 55 -2.53 14.86 3.46
CA LEU A 55 -2.45 13.41 3.62
C LEU A 55 -1.37 13.00 4.64
N LEU A 56 -0.19 13.64 4.58
CA LEU A 56 0.92 13.39 5.50
C LEU A 56 0.50 13.65 6.95
N TYR A 57 0.14 14.89 7.27
CA TYR A 57 -0.23 15.26 8.64
C TYR A 57 -1.52 14.57 9.09
N GLY A 58 -2.48 14.38 8.19
CA GLY A 58 -3.72 13.67 8.49
C GLY A 58 -3.46 12.21 8.89
N SER A 59 -2.57 11.51 8.18
CA SER A 59 -2.20 10.14 8.51
C SER A 59 -1.41 10.06 9.82
N GLU A 60 -0.49 10.99 10.07
CA GLU A 60 0.33 11.03 11.29
C GLU A 60 -0.54 11.26 12.53
N TRP A 61 -1.43 12.26 12.50
CA TRP A 61 -2.36 12.51 13.62
C TRP A 61 -3.34 11.36 13.85
N PHE A 62 -3.78 10.70 12.78
CA PHE A 62 -4.63 9.51 12.89
C PHE A 62 -3.89 8.35 13.57
N VAL A 63 -2.66 8.05 13.15
CA VAL A 63 -1.81 7.01 13.75
C VAL A 63 -1.55 7.31 15.22
N ASP A 64 -1.13 8.53 15.55
CA ASP A 64 -0.81 8.92 16.92
C ASP A 64 -2.03 8.86 17.84
N GLY A 65 -3.18 9.34 17.37
CA GLY A 65 -4.44 9.27 18.10
C GLY A 65 -4.84 7.82 18.38
N ALA A 66 -4.83 6.97 17.35
CA ALA A 66 -5.18 5.56 17.47
C ALA A 66 -4.18 4.80 18.36
N ARG A 67 -2.88 5.10 18.26
CA ARG A 67 -1.82 4.51 19.09
C ARG A 67 -2.06 4.81 20.57
N ARG A 68 -2.36 6.07 20.92
CA ARG A 68 -2.64 6.46 22.32
C ARG A 68 -3.85 5.72 22.88
N ILE A 69 -4.90 5.52 22.07
CA ILE A 69 -6.07 4.73 22.46
C ILE A 69 -5.66 3.27 22.70
N ALA A 70 -4.91 2.66 21.78
CA ALA A 70 -4.49 1.27 21.90
C ALA A 70 -3.62 1.00 23.15
N ILE A 71 -2.65 1.88 23.43
CA ILE A 71 -1.81 1.79 24.65
C ILE A 71 -2.68 1.87 25.91
N ASN A 72 -3.64 2.79 25.95
CA ASN A 72 -4.54 2.94 27.10
C ASN A 72 -5.46 1.71 27.31
N ASN A 73 -5.64 0.88 26.28
CA ASN A 73 -6.40 -0.37 26.36
C ASN A 73 -5.52 -1.61 26.61
N GLY A 74 -4.23 -1.43 26.92
CA GLY A 74 -3.31 -2.53 27.23
C GLY A 74 -2.84 -3.35 26.01
N VAL A 75 -3.01 -2.83 24.80
CA VAL A 75 -2.55 -3.48 23.56
C VAL A 75 -1.02 -3.44 23.51
N SER A 76 -0.38 -4.56 23.15
CA SER A 76 1.08 -4.65 23.06
C SER A 76 1.65 -3.80 21.92
N ASP A 77 2.88 -3.30 22.08
CA ASP A 77 3.57 -2.50 21.06
C ASP A 77 3.74 -3.26 19.74
N HIS A 78 3.90 -4.60 19.79
CA HIS A 78 3.95 -5.47 18.59
C HIS A 78 2.66 -5.38 17.79
N VAL A 79 1.50 -5.53 18.44
CA VAL A 79 0.21 -5.46 17.75
C VAL A 79 -0.10 -4.04 17.29
N ILE A 80 0.24 -3.01 18.07
CA ILE A 80 0.11 -1.61 17.65
C ILE A 80 0.92 -1.35 16.38
N GLY A 81 2.16 -1.85 16.31
CA GLY A 81 3.02 -1.74 15.14
C GLY A 81 2.42 -2.44 13.92
N LEU A 82 1.95 -3.68 14.10
CA LEU A 82 1.37 -4.50 13.03
C LEU A 82 0.00 -4.02 12.52
N THR A 83 -0.77 -3.32 13.36
CA THR A 83 -2.15 -2.94 13.04
C THR A 83 -2.28 -1.44 12.87
N VAL A 84 -2.19 -0.67 13.96
CA VAL A 84 -2.48 0.77 13.97
C VAL A 84 -1.49 1.55 13.12
N VAL A 85 -0.18 1.31 13.32
CA VAL A 85 0.87 2.01 12.59
C VAL A 85 0.87 1.58 11.14
N ALA A 86 0.88 0.27 10.87
CA ALA A 86 0.86 -0.27 9.50
C ALA A 86 -0.39 0.15 8.70
N PHE A 87 -1.57 0.19 9.35
CA PHE A 87 -2.79 0.66 8.71
C PHE A 87 -2.72 2.16 8.41
N GLY A 88 -2.31 2.97 9.38
CA GLY A 88 -2.30 4.42 9.21
C GLY A 88 -1.26 4.93 8.21
N THR A 89 -0.11 4.24 8.06
CA THR A 89 0.82 4.54 6.96
C THR A 89 0.28 4.14 5.59
N SER A 90 -0.71 3.23 5.53
CA SER A 90 -1.37 2.78 4.30
C SER A 90 -2.65 3.57 3.97
N VAL A 91 -3.08 4.48 4.85
CA VAL A 91 -4.27 5.33 4.65
C VAL A 91 -4.13 6.23 3.42
N PRO A 92 -3.01 6.94 3.20
CA PRO A 92 -2.79 7.73 1.99
C PRO A 92 -3.03 6.93 0.71
N GLU A 93 -2.48 5.73 0.63
CA GLU A 93 -2.58 4.81 -0.51
C GLU A 93 -3.99 4.25 -0.65
N LEU A 94 -4.66 3.96 0.47
CA LEU A 94 -6.06 3.52 0.47
C LEU A 94 -6.97 4.61 -0.10
N VAL A 95 -6.75 5.87 0.29
CA VAL A 95 -7.50 7.02 -0.23
C VAL A 95 -7.23 7.19 -1.74
N ALA A 96 -5.96 7.17 -2.16
CA ALA A 96 -5.59 7.31 -3.57
C ALA A 96 -6.18 6.18 -4.44
N SER A 97 -6.02 4.92 -4.00
CA SER A 97 -6.55 3.75 -4.71
C SER A 97 -8.09 3.73 -4.70
N GLY A 98 -8.71 4.18 -3.61
CA GLY A 98 -10.15 4.29 -3.46
C GLY A 98 -10.75 5.33 -4.41
N ILE A 99 -10.12 6.50 -4.54
CA ILE A 99 -10.52 7.53 -5.51
C ILE A 99 -10.37 7.00 -6.94
N ALA A 100 -9.25 6.35 -7.28
CA ALA A 100 -9.05 5.74 -8.59
C ALA A 100 -10.10 4.67 -8.90
N ALA A 101 -10.41 3.80 -7.95
CA ALA A 101 -11.46 2.80 -8.09
C ALA A 101 -12.86 3.44 -8.24
N TYR A 102 -13.14 4.51 -7.50
CA TYR A 102 -14.40 5.28 -7.60
C TYR A 102 -14.55 5.93 -8.98
N LYS A 103 -13.46 6.46 -9.54
CA LYS A 103 -13.39 6.98 -10.92
C LYS A 103 -13.42 5.90 -12.00
N ARG A 104 -13.56 4.61 -11.63
CA ARG A 104 -13.53 3.45 -12.55
C ARG A 104 -12.21 3.33 -13.32
N GLU A 105 -11.10 3.67 -12.67
CA GLU A 105 -9.73 3.49 -13.15
C GLU A 105 -9.03 2.33 -12.40
N PRO A 106 -9.42 1.06 -12.66
CA PRO A 106 -8.90 -0.08 -11.92
C PRO A 106 -7.40 -0.30 -12.11
N ASP A 107 -6.86 0.07 -13.27
CA ASP A 107 -5.43 -0.03 -13.57
C ASP A 107 -4.61 0.92 -12.69
N LEU A 108 -5.12 2.13 -12.43
CA LEU A 108 -4.47 3.12 -11.56
C LEU A 108 -4.53 2.68 -10.10
N ALA A 109 -5.68 2.18 -9.66
CA ALA A 109 -5.85 1.63 -8.31
C ALA A 109 -4.91 0.43 -8.06
N LEU A 110 -4.84 -0.51 -9.00
CA LEU A 110 -3.92 -1.66 -8.92
C LEU A 110 -2.45 -1.23 -9.00
N GLY A 111 -2.14 -0.26 -9.87
CA GLY A 111 -0.79 0.30 -9.99
C GLY A 111 -0.31 0.91 -8.68
N ASN A 112 -1.16 1.67 -7.99
CA ASN A 112 -0.84 2.23 -6.68
C ASN A 112 -0.64 1.14 -5.62
N LEU A 113 -1.57 0.17 -5.55
CA LEU A 113 -1.49 -0.93 -4.57
C LEU A 113 -0.20 -1.76 -4.71
N ILE A 114 0.16 -2.14 -5.94
CA ILE A 114 1.34 -2.97 -6.20
C ILE A 114 2.61 -2.14 -6.08
N GLY A 115 2.61 -0.93 -6.63
CA GLY A 115 3.75 -0.02 -6.62
C GLY A 115 4.20 0.34 -5.21
N SER A 116 3.26 0.73 -4.34
CA SER A 116 3.58 1.12 -2.96
C SER A 116 4.14 -0.04 -2.14
N ASN A 117 3.64 -1.27 -2.31
CA ASN A 117 4.19 -2.44 -1.61
C ASN A 117 5.61 -2.79 -2.08
N ILE A 118 5.87 -2.71 -3.39
CA ILE A 118 7.22 -2.89 -3.94
C ILE A 118 8.15 -1.79 -3.39
N PHE A 119 7.71 -0.54 -3.40
CA PHE A 119 8.47 0.59 -2.87
C PHE A 119 8.80 0.42 -1.37
N ASN A 120 7.82 0.02 -0.56
CA ASN A 120 8.00 -0.18 0.88
C ASN A 120 8.99 -1.31 1.19
N ILE A 121 8.94 -2.42 0.44
CA ILE A 121 9.87 -3.54 0.66
C ILE A 121 11.28 -3.22 0.16
N PHE A 122 11.42 -2.74 -1.08
CA PHE A 122 12.73 -2.56 -1.70
C PHE A 122 13.41 -1.26 -1.28
N LEU A 123 12.67 -0.15 -1.24
CA LEU A 123 13.23 1.15 -0.95
C LEU A 123 13.20 1.42 0.55
N ALA A 124 12.02 1.42 1.19
CA ALA A 124 11.93 1.78 2.60
C ALA A 124 12.63 0.75 3.50
N ALA A 125 12.22 -0.52 3.46
CA ALA A 125 12.83 -1.57 4.27
C ALA A 125 14.23 -1.97 3.76
N GLY A 126 14.41 -2.14 2.44
CA GLY A 126 15.67 -2.58 1.86
C GLY A 126 16.83 -1.59 2.05
N ILE A 127 16.60 -0.27 1.92
CA ILE A 127 17.63 0.73 2.22
C ILE A 127 17.83 0.85 3.73
N SER A 128 16.76 0.94 4.53
CA SER A 128 16.87 1.02 5.99
C SER A 128 17.71 -0.12 6.57
N ALA A 129 17.42 -1.37 6.17
CA ALA A 129 18.17 -2.56 6.58
C ALA A 129 19.64 -2.59 6.10
N SER A 130 19.95 -1.88 5.02
CA SER A 130 21.33 -1.76 4.51
C SER A 130 22.17 -0.75 5.30
N ILE A 131 21.52 0.21 5.97
CA ILE A 131 22.18 1.26 6.76
C ILE A 131 22.22 0.87 8.24
N ILE A 132 21.12 0.33 8.77
CA ILE A 132 20.95 0.00 10.19
C ILE A 132 20.38 -1.42 10.31
N PRO A 133 20.94 -2.29 11.16
CA PRO A 133 20.33 -3.59 11.45
C PRO A 133 18.94 -3.37 12.04
N LEU A 134 17.91 -3.88 11.36
CA LEU A 134 16.53 -3.80 11.84
C LEU A 134 16.33 -4.86 12.94
N PRO A 135 15.98 -4.45 14.18
CA PRO A 135 15.58 -5.42 15.19
C PRO A 135 14.26 -6.05 14.75
N VAL A 136 14.27 -7.36 14.50
CA VAL A 136 13.07 -8.12 14.12
C VAL A 136 12.68 -9.00 15.30
N ASP A 137 11.42 -8.91 15.72
CA ASP A 137 10.90 -9.76 16.78
C ASP A 137 10.79 -11.22 16.28
N ALA A 138 11.01 -12.18 17.17
CA ALA A 138 10.94 -13.61 16.83
C ALA A 138 9.53 -14.00 16.37
N GLN A 139 8.50 -13.42 17.01
CA GLN A 139 7.10 -13.64 16.63
C GLN A 139 6.81 -13.19 15.20
N ALA A 140 7.46 -12.10 14.74
CA ALA A 140 7.31 -11.61 13.37
C ALA A 140 7.91 -12.57 12.32
N LEU A 141 9.00 -13.26 12.64
CA LEU A 141 9.66 -14.20 11.72
C LEU A 141 8.98 -15.57 11.70
N GLU A 142 8.54 -16.06 12.86
CA GLU A 142 7.98 -17.41 12.98
C GLU A 142 6.51 -17.48 12.57
N PHE A 143 5.78 -16.36 12.65
CA PHE A 143 4.35 -16.34 12.40
C PHE A 143 3.96 -15.37 11.28
N ASP A 144 4.20 -14.07 11.46
CA ASP A 144 3.69 -13.03 10.55
C ASP A 144 4.27 -13.18 9.14
N PHE A 145 5.54 -13.55 9.04
CA PHE A 145 6.23 -13.78 7.77
C PHE A 145 5.53 -14.82 6.88
N TRP A 146 5.05 -15.93 7.46
CA TRP A 146 4.37 -16.98 6.70
C TRP A 146 2.98 -16.54 6.22
N TRP A 147 2.25 -15.79 7.05
CA TRP A 147 0.95 -15.22 6.67
C TRP A 147 1.09 -14.20 5.54
N MET A 148 2.03 -13.27 5.67
CA MET A 148 2.28 -12.25 4.66
C MET A 148 2.72 -12.89 3.33
N THR A 149 3.59 -13.89 3.38
CA THR A 149 4.03 -14.64 2.19
C THR A 149 2.87 -15.40 1.54
N GLY A 150 2.05 -16.09 2.34
CA GLY A 150 0.89 -16.84 1.87
C GLY A 150 -0.15 -15.96 1.19
N ILE A 151 -0.50 -14.82 1.80
CA ILE A 151 -1.44 -13.85 1.24
C ILE A 151 -0.86 -13.23 -0.04
N SER A 152 0.43 -12.87 -0.05
CA SER A 152 1.09 -12.33 -1.24
C SER A 152 1.06 -13.30 -2.41
N LEU A 153 1.32 -14.59 -2.15
CA LEU A 153 1.24 -15.64 -3.18
C LEU A 153 -0.19 -15.83 -3.67
N LEU A 154 -1.17 -15.86 -2.76
CA LEU A 154 -2.59 -15.96 -3.10
C LEU A 154 -3.01 -14.82 -4.03
N VAL A 155 -2.68 -13.57 -3.68
CA VAL A 155 -2.94 -12.39 -4.52
C VAL A 155 -2.25 -12.54 -5.88
N GLY A 156 -0.97 -12.96 -5.91
CA GLY A 156 -0.22 -13.21 -7.14
C GLY A 156 -0.91 -14.22 -8.06
N VAL A 157 -1.36 -15.36 -7.54
CA VAL A 157 -2.11 -16.38 -8.29
C VAL A 157 -3.44 -15.84 -8.79
N MET A 158 -4.17 -15.09 -7.96
CA MET A 158 -5.45 -14.47 -8.33
C MET A 158 -5.31 -13.45 -9.47
N MET A 159 -4.16 -12.78 -9.57
CA MET A 159 -3.84 -11.83 -10.62
C MET A 159 -3.45 -12.51 -11.94
N MET A 160 -2.74 -13.66 -11.89
CA MET A 160 -2.41 -14.44 -13.09
C MET A 160 -3.67 -14.90 -13.85
N HIS A 161 -4.77 -15.17 -13.14
CA HIS A 161 -6.06 -15.45 -13.75
C HIS A 161 -6.86 -14.17 -14.04
N LYS A 162 -6.73 -13.66 -15.28
CA LYS A 162 -7.54 -12.61 -15.92
C LYS A 162 -7.35 -11.16 -15.43
N GLY A 163 -6.26 -10.82 -14.73
CA GLY A 163 -5.78 -9.44 -14.55
C GLY A 163 -6.64 -8.48 -13.72
N LEU A 164 -7.88 -8.84 -13.39
CA LEU A 164 -8.83 -7.98 -12.67
C LEU A 164 -9.33 -8.66 -11.39
N ILE A 165 -9.25 -7.94 -10.27
CA ILE A 165 -9.84 -8.33 -8.99
C ILE A 165 -11.32 -7.94 -9.02
N HIS A 166 -12.19 -8.91 -9.29
CA HIS A 166 -13.64 -8.72 -9.17
C HIS A 166 -14.07 -8.58 -7.70
N ARG A 167 -15.28 -8.03 -7.48
CA ARG A 167 -15.86 -7.78 -6.14
C ARG A 167 -15.78 -9.00 -5.21
N TRP A 168 -15.97 -10.21 -5.74
CA TRP A 168 -15.84 -11.45 -4.97
C TRP A 168 -14.41 -11.74 -4.49
N LYS A 169 -13.42 -11.54 -5.36
CA LYS A 169 -12.00 -11.67 -5.01
C LYS A 169 -11.62 -10.64 -3.93
N GLY A 170 -12.11 -9.41 -4.05
CA GLY A 170 -11.92 -8.35 -3.04
C GLY A 170 -12.59 -8.67 -1.71
N ALA A 171 -13.83 -9.18 -1.73
CA ALA A 171 -14.54 -9.59 -0.51
C ALA A 171 -13.85 -10.75 0.22
N LEU A 172 -13.33 -11.73 -0.53
CA LEU A 172 -12.53 -12.82 0.04
C LEU A 172 -11.27 -12.30 0.73
N LEU A 173 -10.51 -11.40 0.07
CA LEU A 173 -9.30 -10.80 0.65
C LEU A 173 -9.62 -9.97 1.91
N LEU A 174 -10.73 -9.22 1.88
CA LEU A 174 -11.20 -8.47 3.05
C LEU A 174 -11.56 -9.41 4.21
N LEU A 175 -12.24 -10.52 3.93
CA LEU A 175 -12.59 -11.51 4.95
C LEU A 175 -11.34 -12.13 5.58
N ILE A 176 -10.33 -12.48 4.77
CA ILE A 176 -9.04 -13.01 5.26
C ILE A 176 -8.35 -11.97 6.14
N TYR A 177 -8.34 -10.71 5.72
CA TYR A 177 -7.76 -9.61 6.50
C TYR A 177 -8.46 -9.41 7.85
N LEU A 178 -9.80 -9.42 7.86
CA LEU A 178 -10.59 -9.32 9.08
C LEU A 178 -10.39 -10.53 10.01
N ALA A 179 -10.27 -11.74 9.44
CA ALA A 179 -9.95 -12.94 10.22
C ALA A 179 -8.56 -12.86 10.85
N TYR A 180 -7.56 -12.38 10.11
CA TYR A 180 -6.20 -12.16 10.62
C TYR A 180 -6.18 -11.13 11.75
N ILE A 181 -6.84 -9.99 11.58
CA ILE A 181 -6.97 -8.97 12.65
C ILE A 181 -7.75 -9.50 13.84
N GLY A 182 -8.84 -10.23 13.63
CA GLY A 182 -9.63 -10.80 14.70
C GLY A 182 -8.84 -11.83 15.51
N TRP A 183 -7.98 -12.60 14.85
CA TRP A 183 -7.15 -13.60 15.50
C TRP A 183 -6.00 -12.95 16.30
N ILE A 184 -5.29 -11.98 15.72
CA ILE A 184 -4.23 -11.24 16.44
C ILE A 184 -4.81 -10.40 17.59
N GLY A 185 -6.01 -9.84 17.42
CA GLY A 185 -6.73 -9.10 18.45
C GLY A 185 -7.33 -9.99 19.54
N GLY A 186 -7.69 -11.23 19.20
CA GLY A 186 -8.22 -12.22 20.13
C GLY A 186 -7.18 -12.72 21.13
N ASP A 187 -5.92 -12.88 20.69
CA ASP A 187 -4.81 -13.23 21.59
C ASP A 187 -4.55 -12.14 22.64
N ILE A 188 -4.83 -10.87 22.34
CA ILE A 188 -4.70 -9.76 23.30
C ILE A 188 -5.78 -9.83 24.39
N ALA A 189 -7.00 -10.24 24.05
CA ALA A 189 -8.09 -10.39 25.01
C ALA A 189 -7.96 -11.65 25.89
N ALA A 190 -7.15 -12.62 25.48
CA ALA A 190 -6.90 -13.86 26.22
C ALA A 190 -5.71 -13.77 27.19
N VAL A 191 -4.84 -12.76 27.04
CA VAL A 191 -3.62 -12.54 27.85
C VAL A 191 -3.80 -11.42 28.89
N GLY A 192 -4.86 -10.61 28.79
CA GLY A 192 -5.27 -9.66 29.83
C GLY A 192 -6.15 -10.29 30.92
#